data_AF-A0A916W6V1-F1
#
_entry.id   AF-A0A916W6V1-F1
#
_cell.length_a   1.000
_cell.length_b   1.000
_cell.length_c   1.000
_cell.angle_alpha   90.00
_cell.angle_beta   90.00
_cell.angle_gamma   90.00
#
_symmetry.space_group_name_H-M   'P 1'
#
loop_
_entity.id
_entity.type
_entity.pdbx_description
1 polymer ?
#
loop_
_entity_poly.entity_id
_entity_poly.type
_entity_poly.pdbx_seq_one_letter_code
_entity_poly.pdbx_strand_id
1 'polypeptide(L)'
;MAKEWIDSDEEMIAVTGWSAYANYLSITPNEELDIDEIRSLLNRVKDHVHEERNRVRYVMNSFVISVGSYVPELTEEAKLVAESIGKVHVDVGNTACKVPLATTYIKKVEDKDRVGVKRKTCIC
;
A
#
# COMPACT_ATOMS: atom_id res chain seq x y z
N MET A 1 -10.04 14.63 -1.05
CA MET A 1 -8.92 14.84 -0.10
C MET A 1 -7.75 13.90 -0.37
N ALA A 2 -7.73 12.64 0.09
CA ALA A 2 -6.56 11.78 -0.15
C ALA A 2 -6.29 11.48 -1.65
N LYS A 3 -7.35 11.29 -2.45
CA LYS A 3 -7.24 11.11 -3.92
C LYS A 3 -6.60 12.30 -4.63
N GLU A 4 -7.03 13.51 -4.28
CA GLU A 4 -6.49 14.75 -4.86
C GLU A 4 -5.00 14.90 -4.56
N TRP A 5 -4.56 14.42 -3.38
CA TRP A 5 -3.15 14.41 -3.05
C TRP A 5 -2.38 13.34 -3.82
N ILE A 6 -2.94 12.14 -3.99
CA ILE A 6 -2.35 11.05 -4.79
C ILE A 6 -2.05 11.51 -6.23
N ASP A 7 -2.92 12.33 -6.81
CA ASP A 7 -2.78 12.86 -8.18
C ASP A 7 -1.88 14.10 -8.28
N SER A 8 -1.26 14.54 -7.19
CA SER A 8 -0.41 15.72 -7.20
C SER A 8 0.93 15.48 -7.91
N ASP A 9 1.32 16.46 -8.73
CA ASP A 9 2.66 16.54 -9.34
C ASP A 9 3.77 16.77 -8.30
N GLU A 10 3.43 17.21 -7.09
CA GLU A 10 4.39 17.33 -5.99
C GLU A 10 4.58 15.98 -5.28
N GLU A 11 5.82 15.47 -5.29
CA GLU A 11 6.15 14.13 -4.79
C GLU A 11 5.70 13.92 -3.35
N MET A 12 5.94 14.90 -2.47
CA MET A 12 5.61 14.78 -1.05
C MET A 12 4.10 14.87 -0.77
N ILE A 13 3.35 15.55 -1.63
CA ILE A 13 1.88 15.59 -1.55
C ILE A 13 1.32 14.22 -1.94
N ALA A 14 1.79 13.65 -3.07
CA ALA A 14 1.42 12.30 -3.48
C ALA A 14 1.79 11.26 -2.41
N VAL A 15 2.97 11.37 -1.80
CA VAL A 15 3.39 10.53 -0.68
C VAL A 15 2.40 10.57 0.48
N THR A 16 1.94 11.78 0.81
CA THR A 16 0.98 12.02 1.91
C THR A 16 -0.37 11.40 1.56
N GLY A 17 -0.84 11.54 0.31
CA GLY A 17 -2.07 10.91 -0.18
C GLY A 17 -2.06 9.39 -0.01
N TRP A 18 -1.03 8.72 -0.52
CA TRP A 18 -0.87 7.26 -0.38
C TRP A 18 -0.75 6.81 1.08
N SER A 19 0.01 7.54 1.89
CA SER A 19 0.20 7.20 3.31
C SER A 19 -1.09 7.37 4.11
N ALA A 20 -1.81 8.47 3.90
CA ALA A 20 -3.10 8.73 4.54
C ALA A 20 -4.11 7.64 4.18
N TYR A 21 -4.13 7.21 2.92
CA TYR A 21 -5.03 6.16 2.47
C TYR A 21 -4.68 4.79 3.07
N ALA A 22 -3.39 4.41 3.07
CA ALA A 22 -2.94 3.17 3.71
C ALA A 22 -3.26 3.15 5.23
N ASN A 23 -3.17 4.31 5.89
CA ASN A 23 -3.53 4.45 7.30
C ASN A 23 -5.04 4.33 7.52
N TYR A 24 -5.85 4.95 6.66
CA TYR A 24 -7.30 4.81 6.66
C TYR A 24 -7.72 3.33 6.58
N LEU A 25 -7.14 2.55 5.66
CA LEU A 25 -7.40 1.11 5.56
C LEU A 25 -7.08 0.34 6.85
N SER A 26 -6.13 0.81 7.64
CA SER A 26 -5.70 0.13 8.86
C SER A 26 -6.65 0.34 10.05
N ILE A 27 -7.43 1.42 10.07
CA ILE A 27 -8.30 1.78 11.21
C ILE A 27 -9.80 1.67 10.88
N THR A 28 -10.16 1.77 9.60
CA THR A 28 -11.55 1.77 9.16
C THR A 28 -12.10 0.34 9.07
N PRO A 29 -13.31 0.07 9.59
CA PRO A 29 -14.00 -1.22 9.42
C PRO A 29 -14.12 -1.60 7.94
N ASN A 30 -14.02 -2.88 7.62
CA ASN A 30 -14.06 -3.34 6.22
C ASN A 30 -15.38 -3.02 5.51
N GLU A 31 -16.48 -2.96 6.26
CA GLU A 31 -17.82 -2.66 5.76
C GLU A 31 -17.98 -1.22 5.25
N GLU A 32 -17.11 -0.31 5.70
CA GLU A 32 -17.11 1.11 5.31
C GLU A 32 -16.12 1.39 4.17
N LEU A 33 -15.36 0.39 3.73
CA LEU A 33 -14.38 0.53 2.67
C LEU A 33 -15.02 0.39 1.30
N ASP A 34 -14.69 1.32 0.40
CA ASP A 34 -15.02 1.20 -1.01
C ASP A 34 -14.03 0.23 -1.69
N ILE A 35 -14.45 -1.02 -1.85
CA ILE A 35 -13.64 -2.11 -2.41
C ILE A 35 -13.26 -1.83 -3.87
N ASP A 36 -14.18 -1.27 -4.66
CA ASP A 36 -13.93 -0.96 -6.07
C ASP A 36 -12.90 0.15 -6.22
N GLU A 37 -12.95 1.15 -5.34
CA GLU A 37 -11.94 2.19 -5.26
C GLU A 37 -10.56 1.63 -4.91
N ILE A 38 -10.47 0.79 -3.87
CA ILE A 38 -9.21 0.19 -3.43
C ILE A 38 -8.64 -0.69 -4.56
N ARG A 39 -9.48 -1.44 -5.26
CA ARG A 39 -9.10 -2.26 -6.41
C ARG A 39 -8.56 -1.39 -7.55
N SER A 40 -9.20 -0.26 -7.85
CA SER A 40 -8.72 0.70 -8.85
C SER A 40 -7.33 1.24 -8.49
N LEU A 41 -7.11 1.59 -7.22
CA LEU A 41 -5.80 2.04 -6.73
C LEU A 41 -4.75 0.93 -6.76
N LEU A 42 -5.10 -0.32 -6.44
CA LEU A 42 -4.21 -1.47 -6.59
C LEU A 42 -3.75 -1.67 -8.04
N ASN A 43 -4.67 -1.58 -9.00
CA ASN A 43 -4.33 -1.67 -10.42
C ASN A 43 -3.43 -0.51 -10.87
N ARG A 44 -3.69 0.71 -10.40
CA ARG A 44 -2.79 1.84 -10.65
C ARG A 44 -1.37 1.58 -10.14
N VAL A 45 -1.22 1.01 -8.94
CA VAL A 45 0.10 0.64 -8.42
C VAL A 45 0.74 -0.43 -9.29
N LYS A 46 -0.01 -1.47 -9.69
CA LYS A 46 0.49 -2.53 -10.56
C LYS A 46 1.12 -1.97 -11.85
N ASP A 47 0.48 -0.99 -12.47
CA ASP A 47 0.87 -0.49 -13.78
C ASP A 47 1.96 0.59 -13.71
N HIS A 48 1.98 1.42 -12.66
CA HIS A 48 2.82 2.62 -12.60
C HIS A 48 3.94 2.61 -11.56
N VAL A 49 3.98 1.65 -10.62
CA VAL A 49 4.93 1.71 -9.49
C VAL A 49 6.40 1.75 -9.90
N HIS A 50 6.79 1.22 -11.06
CA HIS A 50 8.20 1.26 -11.48
C HIS A 50 8.62 2.59 -12.12
N GLU A 51 7.68 3.31 -12.69
CA GLU A 51 7.90 4.59 -13.38
C GLU A 51 7.73 5.79 -12.44
N GLU A 52 7.06 5.56 -11.33
CA GLU A 52 6.71 6.60 -10.37
C GLU A 52 7.93 7.14 -9.60
N ARG A 53 7.78 8.34 -9.03
CA ARG A 53 8.82 9.03 -8.25
C ARG A 53 9.28 8.24 -7.03
N ASN A 54 10.55 8.38 -6.68
CA ASN A 54 11.25 7.48 -5.76
C ASN A 54 10.53 7.27 -4.40
N ARG A 55 10.08 8.33 -3.73
CA ARG A 55 9.37 8.22 -2.45
C ARG A 55 7.94 7.73 -2.61
N VAL A 56 7.30 8.04 -3.73
CA VAL A 56 5.94 7.57 -4.03
C VAL A 56 5.94 6.05 -4.23
N ARG A 57 6.95 5.49 -4.92
CA ARG A 57 7.12 4.02 -5.05
C ARG A 57 7.13 3.30 -3.70
N TYR A 58 7.82 3.89 -2.72
CA TYR A 58 7.91 3.32 -1.37
C TYR A 58 6.54 3.23 -0.68
N VAL A 59 5.75 4.30 -0.76
CA VAL A 59 4.42 4.33 -0.12
C VAL A 59 3.37 3.57 -0.92
N MET A 60 3.48 3.49 -2.25
CA MET A 60 2.66 2.60 -3.08
C MET A 60 2.88 1.14 -2.71
N ASN A 61 4.14 0.71 -2.53
CA ASN A 61 4.46 -0.64 -2.04
C ASN A 61 3.87 -0.87 -0.63
N SER A 62 3.94 0.14 0.24
CA SER A 62 3.33 0.08 1.58
C SER A 62 1.80 -0.01 1.51
N PHE A 63 1.17 0.67 0.55
CA PHE A 63 -0.27 0.59 0.30
C PHE A 63 -0.69 -0.82 -0.12
N VAL A 64 0.03 -1.47 -1.06
CA VAL A 64 -0.24 -2.87 -1.46
C VAL A 64 -0.18 -3.81 -0.25
N ILE A 65 0.84 -3.63 0.61
CA ILE A 65 0.96 -4.39 1.85
C ILE A 65 -0.24 -4.15 2.78
N SER A 66 -0.64 -2.89 2.96
CA SER A 66 -1.79 -2.54 3.80
C SER A 66 -3.10 -3.14 3.28
N VAL A 67 -3.35 -3.08 1.97
CA VAL A 67 -4.54 -3.71 1.38
C VAL A 67 -4.51 -5.22 1.64
N GLY A 68 -3.40 -5.88 1.31
CA GLY A 68 -3.26 -7.33 1.53
C GLY A 68 -3.34 -7.77 2.98
N SER A 69 -3.03 -6.87 3.93
CA SER A 69 -3.06 -7.16 5.37
C SER A 69 -4.39 -6.83 6.03
N TYR A 70 -5.06 -5.74 5.64
CA TYR A 70 -6.23 -5.22 6.35
C TYR A 70 -7.55 -5.45 5.63
N VAL A 71 -7.55 -5.77 4.33
CA VAL A 71 -8.75 -5.93 3.52
C VAL A 71 -8.83 -7.37 3.00
N PRO A 72 -9.45 -8.30 3.75
CA PRO A 72 -9.48 -9.72 3.41
C PRO A 72 -10.00 -10.01 2.01
N GLU A 73 -11.01 -9.25 1.56
CA GLU A 73 -11.64 -9.39 0.25
C GLU A 73 -10.66 -9.15 -0.91
N LEU A 74 -9.67 -8.26 -0.71
CA LEU A 74 -8.66 -7.91 -1.71
C LEU A 74 -7.29 -8.54 -1.40
N THR A 75 -7.19 -9.43 -0.41
CA THR A 75 -5.91 -10.02 -0.03
C THR A 75 -5.28 -10.81 -1.18
N GLU A 76 -6.05 -11.63 -1.87
CA GLU A 76 -5.56 -12.41 -3.01
C GLU A 76 -5.21 -11.49 -4.19
N GLU A 77 -6.03 -10.48 -4.49
CA GLU A 77 -5.73 -9.49 -5.54
C GLU A 77 -4.45 -8.71 -5.23
N ALA A 78 -4.25 -8.29 -3.98
CA ALA A 78 -3.04 -7.60 -3.53
C ALA A 78 -1.80 -8.49 -3.61
N LYS A 79 -1.93 -9.81 -3.36
CA LYS A 79 -0.83 -10.78 -3.56
C LYS A 79 -0.44 -10.88 -5.04
N LEU A 80 -1.41 -10.98 -5.94
CA LEU A 80 -1.16 -11.01 -7.39
C LEU A 80 -0.51 -9.72 -7.88
N VAL A 81 -0.97 -8.55 -7.40
CA VAL A 81 -0.33 -7.27 -7.70
C VAL A 81 1.10 -7.24 -7.15
N ALA A 82 1.31 -7.67 -5.90
CA ALA A 82 2.62 -7.74 -5.28
C ALA A 82 3.60 -8.65 -6.05
N GLU A 83 3.11 -9.77 -6.60
CA GLU A 83 3.89 -10.67 -7.46
C GLU A 83 4.22 -10.01 -8.80
N SER A 84 3.24 -9.33 -9.41
CA SER A 84 3.39 -8.63 -10.68
C SER A 84 4.40 -7.48 -10.61
N ILE A 85 4.39 -6.68 -9.54
CA ILE A 85 5.35 -5.58 -9.35
C ILE A 85 6.73 -6.10 -8.89
N GLY A 86 6.78 -7.28 -8.26
CA GLY A 86 8.01 -7.85 -7.74
C GLY A 86 8.79 -6.91 -6.82
N LYS A 87 10.10 -6.77 -7.07
CA LYS A 87 10.99 -5.96 -6.23
C LYS A 87 10.95 -4.49 -6.66
N VAL A 88 10.35 -3.64 -5.83
CA VAL A 88 10.37 -2.19 -6.02
C VAL A 88 11.72 -1.61 -5.59
N HIS A 89 12.38 -0.91 -6.50
CA HIS A 89 13.62 -0.19 -6.21
C HIS A 89 13.30 1.22 -5.67
N VAL A 90 13.81 1.52 -4.48
CA VAL A 90 13.73 2.85 -3.87
C VAL A 90 15.12 3.21 -3.38
N ASP A 91 15.59 4.39 -3.78
CA ASP A 91 16.76 5.02 -3.18
C ASP A 91 16.37 5.56 -1.81
N VAL A 92 16.85 4.88 -0.77
CA VAL A 92 16.63 5.26 0.64
C VAL A 92 17.81 6.05 1.21
N GLY A 93 18.71 6.54 0.34
CA GLY A 93 19.95 7.22 0.71
C GLY A 93 20.96 6.29 1.40
N ASN A 94 21.91 6.88 2.11
CA ASN A 94 22.92 6.17 2.91
C ASN A 94 22.34 5.58 4.21
N THR A 95 21.28 4.80 4.11
CA THR A 95 20.65 4.12 5.24
C THR A 95 20.62 2.61 5.01
N ALA A 96 20.59 1.83 6.09
CA ALA A 96 20.42 0.38 6.02
C ALA A 96 18.96 -0.05 5.74
N CYS A 97 18.06 0.91 5.49
CA CYS A 97 16.66 0.65 5.23
C CYS A 97 16.50 -0.21 3.98
N LYS A 98 15.63 -1.21 4.04
CA LYS A 98 15.32 -2.07 2.90
C LYS A 98 13.85 -1.91 2.57
N VAL A 99 13.55 -1.79 1.28
CA VAL A 99 12.18 -1.85 0.79
C VAL A 99 11.68 -3.29 1.01
N PRO A 100 10.61 -3.48 1.80
CA PRO A 100 10.06 -4.82 2.00
C PRO A 100 9.45 -5.32 0.71
N LEU A 101 9.66 -6.60 0.40
CA LEU A 101 8.93 -7.28 -0.67
C LEU A 101 7.48 -7.48 -0.22
N ALA A 102 6.53 -6.84 -0.91
CA ALA A 102 5.13 -6.87 -0.55
C ALA A 102 4.57 -8.30 -0.43
N THR A 103 4.94 -9.17 -1.36
CA THR A 103 4.57 -10.60 -1.36
C THR A 103 4.95 -11.30 -0.05
N THR A 104 6.21 -11.14 0.37
CA THR A 104 6.72 -11.78 1.60
C THR A 104 6.06 -11.21 2.85
N TYR A 105 5.68 -9.93 2.83
CA TYR A 105 5.06 -9.29 3.97
C TYR A 105 3.62 -9.74 4.13
N ILE A 106 2.84 -9.72 3.05
CA ILE A 106 1.44 -10.17 3.05
C ILE A 106 1.37 -11.64 3.48
N LYS A 107 2.23 -12.50 2.89
CA LYS A 107 2.33 -13.90 3.30
C LYS A 107 2.63 -14.06 4.80
N LYS A 108 3.52 -13.24 5.36
CA LYS A 108 3.81 -13.29 6.81
C LYS A 108 2.62 -12.87 7.67
N VAL A 109 1.73 -12.01 7.17
CA VAL A 109 0.50 -11.62 7.88
C VAL A 109 -0.52 -12.75 7.81
N GLU A 110 -0.63 -13.40 6.65
CA GLU A 110 -1.44 -14.60 6.41
C GLU A 110 -0.99 -15.77 7.29
N ASP A 111 0.31 -16.09 7.31
CA ASP A 111 0.91 -17.14 8.16
C ASP A 111 0.66 -16.92 9.66
N LYS A 112 0.38 -15.66 10.06
CA LYS A 112 0.09 -15.28 11.44
C LYS A 112 -1.40 -15.20 11.76
N ASP A 113 -2.27 -15.52 10.78
CA ASP A 113 -3.72 -15.39 10.86
C ASP A 113 -4.16 -13.98 11.33
N ARG A 114 -3.48 -12.97 10.78
CA ARG A 114 -3.71 -11.55 11.12
C ARG A 114 -4.33 -10.74 9.98
N VAL A 115 -4.76 -11.41 8.91
CA VAL A 115 -5.45 -10.76 7.80
C VAL A 115 -6.77 -10.17 8.30
N GLY A 116 -7.04 -8.92 7.95
CA GLY A 116 -8.23 -8.19 8.39
C GLY A 116 -8.14 -7.58 9.79
N VAL A 117 -7.06 -7.81 10.55
CA VAL A 117 -6.90 -7.24 11.90
C VAL A 117 -6.60 -5.76 11.82
N LYS A 118 -7.58 -4.93 12.19
CA LYS A 118 -7.46 -3.47 12.22
C LYS A 118 -6.66 -2.97 13.43
N ARG A 119 -5.97 -1.85 13.25
CA ARG A 119 -5.28 -1.12 14.30
C ARG A 119 -6.29 -0.33 15.14
N LYS A 120 -5.99 -0.15 16.43
CA LYS A 120 -6.80 0.70 17.32
C LYS A 120 -6.62 2.19 17.05
N THR A 121 -5.42 2.60 16.64
CA THR A 121 -5.08 3.97 16.30
C THR A 121 -4.03 3.96 15.18
N CYS A 122 -4.00 5.05 14.42
CA CYS A 122 -2.90 5.35 13.52
C CYS A 122 -2.34 6.73 13.87
N ILE A 123 -1.05 6.80 14.19
CA ILE A 123 -0.33 8.04 14.48
C ILE A 123 0.70 8.21 13.37
N CYS A 124 0.64 9.34 12.67
CA CYS A 124 1.57 9.75 11.63
C CYS A 124 2.81 10.43 12.22
#